data_AF-A0A831Z2M5-F1
#
_entry.id   AF-A0A831Z2M5-F1
#
_cell.length_a   1.000
_cell.length_b   1.000
_cell.length_c   1.000
_cell.angle_alpha   90.00
_cell.angle_beta   90.00
_cell.angle_gamma   90.00
#
_symmetry.space_group_name_H-M   'P 1'
#
loop_
_entity.id
_entity.type
_entity.pdbx_description
1 polymer ?
#
loop_
_entity_poly.entity_id
_entity_poly.type
_entity_poly.pdbx_seq_one_letter_code
_entity_poly.pdbx_strand_id
1 'polypeptide(L)' 'MSHNRRPVLSVAPMLDWTDRHYRYFMRQITRHTLLYTEMITTGAILYGDKHR' A
#
# COMPACT_ATOMS: atom_id res chain seq x y z
N MET A 1 24.40 -8.00 2.56
CA MET A 1 23.67 -9.13 3.16
C MET A 1 22.17 -8.85 3.13
N SER A 2 21.54 -9.04 1.97
CA SER A 2 20.09 -8.84 1.83
C SER A 2 19.37 -10.03 2.46
N HIS A 3 18.82 -9.83 3.66
CA HIS A 3 18.00 -10.85 4.28
C HIS A 3 16.65 -10.87 3.54
N ASN A 4 16.37 -11.96 2.82
CA ASN A 4 15.07 -12.27 2.22
C ASN A 4 14.02 -12.53 3.31
N ARG A 5 13.68 -11.50 4.10
CA ARG A 5 12.64 -11.59 5.13
C ARG A 5 11.32 -11.22 4.49
N ARG A 6 10.50 -12.23 4.23
CA ARG A 6 9.08 -12.00 3.92
C ARG A 6 8.42 -11.31 5.12
N PRO A 7 7.64 -10.26 4.91
CA PRO A 7 6.96 -9.56 6.00
C PRO A 7 5.99 -10.52 6.70
N VAL A 8 6.14 -10.65 8.02
CA VAL A 8 5.31 -11.54 8.86
C VAL A 8 3.87 -11.01 8.96
N LEU A 9 3.70 -9.70 8.82
CA LEU A 9 2.42 -9.01 8.91
C LEU A 9 2.21 -8.14 7.66
N SER A 10 0.95 -8.01 7.25
CA SER A 10 0.53 -7.10 6.20
C SER A 10 -0.77 -6.37 6.57
N VAL A 11 -0.98 -5.20 5.98
CA VAL A 11 -2.24 -4.46 6.06
C VAL A 11 -2.98 -4.62 4.75
N ALA A 12 -4.22 -5.12 4.81
CA ALA A 12 -5.06 -5.38 3.65
C ALA A 12 -5.34 -4.11 2.83
N PRO A 13 -5.53 -4.24 1.50
CA PRO A 13 -6.01 -3.14 0.67
C PRO A 13 -7.45 -2.79 1.05
N MET A 14 -7.72 -1.52 1.34
CA MET A 14 -9.05 -1.02 1.70
C MET A 14 -9.30 0.30 0.97
N LEU A 15 -10.35 0.33 0.16
CA LEU A 15 -10.79 1.52 -0.57
C LEU A 15 -11.05 2.68 0.41
N ASP A 16 -10.69 3.90 0.02
CA ASP A 16 -10.80 5.14 0.82
C ASP A 16 -10.01 5.16 2.14
N TRP A 17 -9.30 4.09 2.48
CA TRP A 17 -8.57 3.97 3.75
C TRP A 17 -7.08 3.82 3.54
N THR A 18 -6.64 2.83 2.77
CA THR A 18 -5.21 2.59 2.54
C THR A 18 -4.62 3.52 1.49
N ASP A 19 -4.89 4.82 1.61
CA ASP A 19 -4.36 5.90 0.77
C ASP A 19 -2.89 6.22 1.11
N ARG A 20 -2.32 7.22 0.43
CA ARG A 20 -0.93 7.65 0.65
C ARG A 20 -0.67 8.21 2.07
N HIS A 21 -1.63 8.91 2.66
CA HIS A 21 -1.52 9.52 3.98
C HIS A 21 -1.61 8.45 5.08
N TYR A 22 -2.54 7.51 4.97
CA TYR A 22 -2.62 6.36 5.86
C TYR A 22 -1.34 5.53 5.82
N ARG A 23 -0.84 5.19 4.62
CA ARG A 23 0.41 4.41 4.50
C ARG A 23 1.62 5.16 5.04
N TYR A 24 1.67 6.48 4.87
CA TYR A 24 2.71 7.32 5.46
C TYR A 24 2.67 7.28 6.98
N PHE A 25 1.49 7.45 7.57
CA PHE A 25 1.29 7.36 9.01
C PHE A 25 1.65 5.97 9.55
N MET A 26 1.17 4.90 8.92
CA MET A 26 1.51 3.52 9.28
C MET A 26 3.01 3.24 9.20
N ARG A 27 3.72 3.87 8.25
CA ARG A 27 5.18 3.72 8.15
C ARG A 27 5.93 4.37 9.31
N GLN A 28 5.32 5.36 9.99
CA GLN A 28 5.89 5.91 11.24
C GLN A 28 5.70 4.95 12.42
N ILE A 29 4.69 4.07 12.37
CA ILE A 29 4.40 3.10 13.43
C ILE A 29 5.20 1.82 13.23
N THR A 30 5.31 1.32 11.99
CA THR A 30 6.02 0.06 11.71
C THR A 30 6.99 0.18 10.54
N ARG A 31 8.13 -0.50 10.67
CA ARG A 31 9.19 -0.49 9.64
C ARG A 31 9.10 -1.68 8.69
N HIS A 32 8.52 -2.80 9.13
CA HIS A 32 8.62 -4.09 8.43
C HIS A 32 7.27 -4.66 7.95
N THR A 33 6.15 -4.03 8.30
CA THR A 33 4.83 -4.47 7.80
C THR A 33 4.70 -4.16 6.31
N LEU A 34 4.12 -5.10 5.55
CA LEU A 34 3.74 -4.86 4.16
C LEU A 34 2.45 -4.02 4.12
N LEU A 35 2.48 -2.92 3.38
CA LEU A 35 1.32 -2.03 3.24
C LEU A 35 0.84 -2.09 1.80
N TYR A 36 -0.34 -2.64 1.56
CA TYR A 36 -0.97 -2.58 0.25
C TYR A 36 -1.57 -1.18 0.02
N THR A 37 -1.62 -0.78 -1.24
CA THR A 37 -2.38 0.40 -1.66
C THR A 37 -3.88 0.10 -1.64
N GLU A 38 -4.71 1.11 -1.86
CA GLU A 38 -6.10 0.89 -2.21
C GLU A 38 -6.24 -0.07 -3.41
N MET A 39 -7.38 -0.75 -3.47
CA MET A 39 -7.74 -1.57 -4.61
C MET A 39 -8.08 -0.66 -5.80
N ILE A 40 -7.28 -0.73 -6.86
CA ILE A 40 -7.51 0.00 -8.10
C ILE A 40 -7.97 -0.99 -9.17
N THR A 41 -9.08 -0.68 -9.84
CA THR A 41 -9.60 -1.53 -10.91
C THR A 41 -8.76 -1.40 -12.17
N THR A 42 -8.70 -2.47 -12.97
CA THR A 42 -7.94 -2.47 -14.23
C THR A 42 -8.35 -1.33 -15.16
N GLY A 43 -9.64 -0.99 -15.24
CA GLY A 43 -10.13 0.12 -16.06
C GLY A 43 -9.58 1.48 -15.61
N ALA A 44 -9.50 1.72 -14.30
CA ALA A 44 -8.91 2.94 -13.75
C ALA A 44 -7.39 3.01 -14.02
N ILE A 45 -6.68 1.88 -14.03
CA ILE A 45 -5.26 1.84 -14.41
C ILE A 45 -5.07 2.17 -15.90
N LEU A 46 -5.92 1.64 -16.78
CA LEU A 46 -5.79 1.80 -18.23
C LEU A 46 -6.23 3.17 -18.74
N TYR A 47 -7.31 3.72 -18.18
CA TYR A 47 -7.99 4.90 -18.70
C TYR A 47 -8.13 6.06 -17.70
N GLY A 48 -7.74 5.86 -16.43
CA GLY A 48 -7.80 6.88 -15.40
C GLY A 48 -6.62 7.86 -15.45
N ASP A 49 -6.76 8.95 -14.70
CA ASP A 49 -5.70 9.94 -14.53
C ASP A 49 -4.58 9.37 -13.64
N LYS A 50 -3.35 9.33 -14.17
CA LYS A 50 -2.16 8.80 -13.49
C LYS A 50 -1.58 9.74 -12.44
N HIS A 51 -2.01 11.00 -12.42
CA HIS A 51 -1.51 12.02 -11.50
C HIS A 51 -2.36 12.22 -10.24
N ARG A 52 -3.42 11.43 -10.08
CA ARG A 52 -4.24 11.39 -8.88
C ARG A 52 -3.58 10.53 -7.80
#